data_AF-A0A929HD21-F1
#
_entry.id   AF-A0A929HD21-F1
#
_cell.length_a   1.000
_cell.length_b   1.000
_cell.length_c   1.000
_cell.angle_alpha   90.00
_cell.angle_beta   90.00
_cell.angle_gamma   90.00
#
_symmetry.space_group_name_H-M   'P 1'
#
loop_
_entity.id
_entity.type
_entity.pdbx_description
1 polymer ?
#
loop_
_entity_poly.entity_id
_entity_poly.type
_entity_poly.pdbx_seq_one_letter_code
_entity_poly.pdbx_strand_id
1 'polypeptide(L)'
;MSYIHEALLKAQKEKDARHPRYQRTLSGTAGKPGIFSGRAVWMISLGVILLAFALYSWLDFNGNKTVPASEVLRPEAQSRSEDLVKAEECYESARHLHKIGRLEDARRLYKKTLMLDPGSVYALNNLGVLYMQDKNYAEAQNSFEHAIQKKPDYVDPYYNLACLHALKGETIRSLAQLKKAISLDTSVREWARKDRDLQSLKGEPGFQEIIGKK
;
A
#
# COMPACT_ATOMS: atom_id res chain seq x y z
N MET A 1 14.69 16.88 7.65
CA MET A 1 15.23 15.90 6.69
C MET A 1 14.38 14.66 6.84
N SER A 2 13.45 14.39 5.91
CA SER A 2 12.69 13.14 5.96
C SER A 2 13.67 11.97 5.87
N TYR A 3 13.56 11.00 6.78
CA TYR A 3 14.40 9.80 6.87
C TYR A 3 14.55 9.05 5.54
N ILE A 4 13.59 9.26 4.64
CA ILE A 4 13.53 8.73 3.29
C ILE A 4 14.69 9.27 2.42
N HIS A 5 15.04 10.56 2.52
CA HIS A 5 16.00 11.20 1.60
C HIS A 5 17.44 10.65 1.73
N GLU A 6 17.86 10.28 2.93
CA GLU A 6 19.21 9.76 3.18
C GLU A 6 19.33 8.27 2.82
N ALA A 7 18.26 7.50 3.01
CA ALA A 7 18.20 6.09 2.61
C ALA A 7 18.18 5.94 1.07
N LEU A 8 17.54 6.87 0.36
CA LEU A 8 17.47 6.90 -1.10
C LEU A 8 18.86 7.01 -1.76
N LEU A 9 19.73 7.86 -1.21
CA LEU A 9 21.11 8.02 -1.71
C LEU A 9 21.94 6.74 -1.54
N LYS A 10 21.69 5.98 -0.47
CA LYS A 10 22.38 4.72 -0.20
C LYS A 10 21.90 3.59 -1.12
N ALA A 11 20.58 3.47 -1.32
CA ALA A 11 19.99 2.42 -2.16
C ALA A 11 20.36 2.59 -3.65
N GLN A 12 20.46 3.82 -4.14
CA GLN A 12 20.86 4.10 -5.53
C GLN A 12 22.27 3.55 -5.83
N LYS A 13 23.20 3.70 -4.89
CA LYS A 13 24.59 3.25 -5.01
C LYS A 13 24.73 1.72 -5.07
N GLU A 14 23.81 0.98 -4.44
CA GLU A 14 23.82 -0.48 -4.42
C GLU A 14 23.11 -1.13 -5.62
N LYS A 15 22.19 -0.41 -6.27
CA LYS A 15 21.47 -0.86 -7.49
C LYS A 15 22.41 -0.94 -8.69
N ASP A 16 23.29 0.04 -8.84
CA ASP A 16 24.23 0.12 -9.97
C ASP A 16 25.30 -1.00 -9.94
N ALA A 17 25.48 -1.67 -8.80
CA ALA A 17 26.46 -2.73 -8.61
C ALA A 17 25.96 -4.15 -8.95
N ARG A 18 24.65 -4.37 -9.21
CA ARG A 18 24.03 -5.70 -9.01
C ARG A 18 23.34 -6.41 -10.19
N HIS A 19 23.45 -5.99 -11.46
CA HIS A 19 22.74 -6.70 -12.55
C HIS A 19 23.54 -7.00 -13.83
N PRO A 20 23.90 -8.27 -14.07
CA PRO A 20 23.85 -8.90 -15.40
C PRO A 20 22.50 -9.62 -15.61
N ARG A 21 21.98 -9.57 -16.85
CA ARG A 21 20.69 -10.12 -17.30
C ARG A 21 20.67 -11.66 -17.29
N TYR A 22 19.51 -12.30 -17.03
CA TYR A 22 19.14 -13.56 -17.71
C TYR A 22 17.62 -13.84 -17.75
N GLN A 23 17.24 -14.66 -18.74
CA GLN A 23 15.92 -14.91 -19.37
C GLN A 23 15.36 -16.31 -19.07
N ARG A 24 14.00 -16.44 -19.11
CA ARG A 24 13.13 -17.60 -19.53
C ARG A 24 13.27 -18.94 -18.74
N THR A 25 12.29 -19.87 -18.60
CA THR A 25 11.21 -20.41 -19.45
C THR A 25 10.08 -21.09 -18.61
N LEU A 26 8.89 -21.26 -19.22
CA LEU A 26 7.70 -22.00 -18.75
C LEU A 26 7.72 -23.51 -19.11
N SER A 27 7.06 -24.36 -18.31
CA SER A 27 6.33 -25.61 -18.66
C SER A 27 5.66 -26.14 -17.37
N GLY A 28 4.45 -26.71 -17.25
CA GLY A 28 3.48 -27.31 -18.16
C GLY A 28 3.29 -28.79 -17.78
N THR A 29 2.11 -29.24 -17.30
CA THR A 29 1.56 -30.60 -17.53
C THR A 29 0.08 -30.71 -17.11
N ALA A 30 -0.69 -31.45 -17.93
CA ALA A 30 -2.11 -31.79 -17.77
C ALA A 30 -2.27 -33.29 -17.47
N GLY A 31 -3.36 -33.69 -16.79
CA GLY A 31 -3.70 -35.09 -16.47
C GLY A 31 -5.23 -35.36 -16.55
N LYS A 32 -5.59 -36.58 -16.98
CA LYS A 32 -6.82 -37.04 -17.68
C LYS A 32 -8.01 -37.47 -16.76
N PRO A 33 -9.22 -37.72 -17.33
CA PRO A 33 -10.47 -37.90 -16.56
C PRO A 33 -10.81 -39.36 -16.23
N GLY A 34 -11.53 -39.57 -15.12
CA GLY A 34 -12.00 -40.86 -14.62
C GLY A 34 -13.46 -41.17 -14.96
N ILE A 35 -13.72 -42.45 -15.17
CA ILE A 35 -14.93 -43.10 -15.71
C ILE A 35 -15.83 -43.53 -14.54
N PHE A 36 -17.09 -43.08 -14.44
CA PHE A 36 -18.12 -43.76 -13.63
C PHE A 36 -19.54 -43.48 -14.15
N SER A 37 -20.33 -44.55 -14.32
CA SER A 37 -21.67 -44.58 -14.92
C SER A 37 -22.76 -43.94 -14.04
N GLY A 38 -23.44 -42.92 -14.57
CA GLY A 38 -24.24 -41.94 -13.83
C GLY A 38 -25.66 -42.32 -13.38
N ARG A 39 -26.03 -43.59 -13.18
CA ARG A 39 -27.39 -43.93 -12.66
C ARG A 39 -27.42 -44.48 -11.24
N ALA A 40 -26.33 -45.06 -10.74
CA ALA A 40 -26.24 -45.52 -9.35
C ALA A 40 -25.81 -44.40 -8.38
N VAL A 41 -25.00 -43.43 -8.84
CA VAL A 41 -24.52 -42.30 -8.02
C VAL A 41 -25.66 -41.34 -7.67
N TRP A 42 -26.57 -41.04 -8.60
CA TRP A 42 -27.66 -40.09 -8.37
C TRP A 42 -28.62 -40.51 -7.24
N MET A 43 -28.87 -41.81 -7.07
CA MET A 43 -29.78 -42.32 -6.03
C MET A 43 -29.14 -42.30 -4.64
N ILE A 44 -27.83 -42.59 -4.54
CA ILE A 44 -27.08 -42.49 -3.28
C ILE A 44 -26.88 -41.02 -2.90
N SER A 45 -26.58 -40.15 -3.87
CA SER A 45 -26.47 -38.70 -3.66
C SER A 45 -27.79 -38.10 -3.16
N LEU A 46 -28.94 -38.47 -3.71
CA LEU A 46 -30.23 -37.92 -3.27
C LEU A 46 -30.57 -38.32 -1.83
N GLY A 47 -30.26 -39.55 -1.42
CA GLY A 47 -30.44 -40.01 -0.04
C GLY A 47 -29.54 -39.27 0.95
N VAL A 48 -28.26 -39.05 0.60
CA VAL A 48 -27.31 -38.27 1.42
C VAL A 48 -27.71 -36.80 1.49
N ILE A 49 -28.22 -36.22 0.40
CA ILE A 49 -28.72 -34.84 0.37
C ILE A 49 -29.96 -34.69 1.24
N LEU A 50 -30.92 -35.62 1.20
CA LEU A 50 -32.12 -35.57 2.05
C LEU A 50 -31.77 -35.78 3.53
N LEU A 51 -30.83 -36.68 3.84
CA LEU A 51 -30.34 -36.86 5.20
C LEU A 51 -29.60 -35.62 5.71
N ALA A 52 -28.75 -35.01 4.86
CA ALA A 52 -28.06 -33.77 5.17
C ALA A 52 -29.04 -32.60 5.33
N PHE A 53 -30.11 -32.55 4.54
CA PHE A 53 -31.16 -31.53 4.65
C PHE A 53 -31.98 -31.71 5.93
N ALA A 54 -32.33 -32.94 6.30
CA ALA A 54 -33.02 -33.23 7.56
C ALA A 54 -32.14 -32.94 8.78
N LEU A 55 -30.84 -33.28 8.72
CA LEU A 55 -29.86 -32.92 9.73
C LEU A 55 -29.67 -31.40 9.82
N TYR A 56 -29.63 -30.70 8.68
CA TYR A 56 -29.52 -29.24 8.62
C TYR A 56 -30.76 -28.58 9.22
N SER A 57 -31.97 -29.00 8.83
CA SER A 57 -33.22 -28.47 9.39
C SER A 57 -33.44 -28.81 10.86
N TRP A 58 -32.98 -29.98 11.35
CA TRP A 58 -33.04 -30.33 12.78
C TRP A 58 -32.02 -29.54 13.62
N LEU A 59 -30.83 -29.29 13.07
CA LEU A 59 -29.81 -28.45 13.71
C LEU A 59 -30.23 -26.98 13.74
N ASP A 60 -30.88 -26.48 12.69
CA ASP A 60 -31.42 -25.12 12.60
C ASP A 60 -32.62 -24.92 13.56
N PHE A 61 -33.44 -25.96 13.76
CA PHE A 61 -34.57 -25.92 14.70
C PHE A 61 -34.15 -25.95 16.18
N ASN A 62 -33.08 -26.70 16.53
CA ASN A 62 -32.53 -26.70 17.90
C ASN A 62 -31.54 -25.54 18.15
N GLY A 63 -31.14 -24.81 17.12
CA GLY A 63 -30.08 -23.80 17.14
C GLY A 63 -30.52 -22.40 17.54
N ASN A 64 -31.80 -22.15 17.84
CA ASN A 64 -32.29 -20.81 18.16
C ASN A 64 -32.01 -20.40 19.61
N LYS A 65 -30.74 -20.51 20.02
CA LYS A 65 -30.18 -19.56 20.97
C LYS A 65 -29.88 -18.32 20.13
N THR A 66 -30.69 -17.28 20.30
CA THR A 66 -30.34 -15.96 19.76
C THR A 66 -28.95 -15.62 20.29
N VAL A 67 -27.93 -15.74 19.45
CA VAL A 67 -26.58 -15.27 19.79
C VAL A 67 -26.75 -13.79 20.09
N PRO A 68 -26.50 -13.35 21.33
CA PRO A 68 -26.72 -11.96 21.69
C PRO A 68 -25.88 -11.09 20.75
N ALA A 69 -26.41 -9.94 20.29
CA ALA A 69 -25.73 -9.08 19.32
C ALA A 69 -24.27 -8.73 19.73
N SER A 70 -23.98 -8.75 21.04
CA SER A 70 -22.64 -8.57 21.60
C SER A 70 -21.64 -9.70 21.29
N GLU A 71 -22.11 -10.92 21.01
CA GLU A 71 -21.29 -12.10 20.72
C GLU A 71 -21.02 -12.28 19.23
N VAL A 72 -21.84 -11.71 18.34
CA VAL A 72 -21.53 -11.56 16.89
C VAL A 72 -20.57 -10.40 16.64
N LEU A 73 -20.69 -9.30 17.38
CA LEU A 73 -19.80 -8.13 17.26
C LEU A 73 -18.38 -8.39 17.83
N ARG A 74 -18.20 -9.35 18.75
CA ARG A 74 -16.92 -9.65 19.41
C ARG A 74 -15.87 -10.27 18.47
N PRO A 75 -16.17 -11.33 17.69
CA PRO A 75 -15.21 -11.97 16.80
C PRO A 75 -14.67 -11.04 15.69
N GLU A 76 -15.53 -10.22 15.09
CA GLU A 76 -15.12 -9.29 14.02
C GLU A 76 -14.30 -8.11 14.57
N ALA A 77 -14.71 -7.52 15.70
CA ALA A 77 -13.96 -6.45 16.34
C ALA A 77 -12.59 -6.94 16.84
N GLN A 78 -12.53 -8.16 17.39
CA GLN A 78 -11.29 -8.79 17.81
C GLN A 78 -10.38 -9.11 16.62
N SER A 79 -10.91 -9.74 15.56
CA SER A 79 -10.18 -10.00 14.31
C SER A 79 -9.63 -8.71 13.70
N ARG A 80 -10.45 -7.65 13.64
CA ARG A 80 -10.03 -6.34 13.13
C ARG A 80 -8.93 -5.73 13.99
N SER A 81 -9.02 -5.86 15.32
CA SER A 81 -7.97 -5.37 16.21
C SER A 81 -6.65 -6.13 16.03
N GLU A 82 -6.71 -7.45 15.81
CA GLU A 82 -5.52 -8.27 15.52
C GLU A 82 -4.90 -7.92 14.17
N ASP A 83 -5.72 -7.67 13.15
CA ASP A 83 -5.24 -7.27 11.82
C ASP A 83 -4.54 -5.91 11.87
N LEU A 84 -5.05 -4.95 12.64
CA LEU A 84 -4.40 -3.66 12.85
C LEU A 84 -3.04 -3.80 13.57
N VAL A 85 -2.95 -4.67 14.58
CA VAL A 85 -1.65 -4.96 15.24
C VAL A 85 -0.67 -5.59 14.25
N LYS A 86 -1.10 -6.59 13.47
CA LYS A 86 -0.28 -7.20 12.42
C LYS A 86 0.11 -6.20 11.33
N ALA A 87 -0.77 -5.26 11.00
CA ALA A 87 -0.50 -4.21 10.02
C ALA A 87 0.63 -3.29 10.49
N GLU A 88 0.60 -2.90 11.77
CA GLU A 88 1.64 -2.07 12.40
C GLU A 88 2.99 -2.79 12.45
N GLU A 89 3.01 -4.07 12.85
CA GLU A 89 4.23 -4.89 12.83
C GLU A 89 4.83 -5.02 11.41
N CYS A 90 3.97 -5.24 10.42
CA CYS A 90 4.37 -5.28 9.01
C CYS A 90 4.92 -3.92 8.56
N TYR A 91 4.30 -2.82 8.98
CA TYR A 91 4.73 -1.47 8.64
C TYR A 91 6.09 -1.15 9.23
N GLU A 92 6.30 -1.45 10.51
CA GLU A 92 7.56 -1.19 11.19
C GLU A 92 8.72 -2.00 10.60
N SER A 93 8.45 -3.26 10.26
CA SER A 93 9.39 -4.10 9.51
C SER A 93 9.69 -3.54 8.11
N ALA A 94 8.66 -3.08 7.38
CA ALA A 94 8.82 -2.46 6.07
C ALA A 94 9.69 -1.20 6.16
N ARG A 95 9.42 -0.34 7.15
CA ARG A 95 10.16 0.89 7.42
C ARG A 95 11.63 0.62 7.72
N HIS A 96 11.91 -0.40 8.53
CA HIS A 96 13.28 -0.84 8.80
C HIS A 96 13.99 -1.30 7.53
N LEU A 97 13.36 -2.18 6.74
CA LEU A 97 13.91 -2.70 5.48
C LEU A 97 14.16 -1.58 4.47
N HIS A 98 13.25 -0.61 4.37
CA HIS A 98 13.40 0.57 3.53
C HIS A 98 14.64 1.36 3.95
N LYS A 99 14.82 1.61 5.25
CA LYS A 99 15.98 2.35 5.78
C LYS A 99 17.32 1.68 5.45
N ILE A 100 17.37 0.36 5.41
CA ILE A 100 18.60 -0.39 5.07
C ILE A 100 18.73 -0.69 3.56
N GLY A 101 17.84 -0.17 2.72
CA GLY A 101 17.93 -0.31 1.25
C GLY A 101 17.35 -1.60 0.67
N ARG A 102 16.69 -2.45 1.48
CA ARG A 102 15.97 -3.64 1.00
C ARG A 102 14.59 -3.27 0.47
N LEU A 103 14.57 -2.50 -0.62
CA LEU A 103 13.38 -1.82 -1.13
C LEU A 103 12.27 -2.76 -1.59
N GLU A 104 12.60 -3.89 -2.23
CA GLU A 104 11.58 -4.85 -2.68
C GLU A 104 10.91 -5.61 -1.54
N ASP A 105 11.66 -5.94 -0.49
CA ASP A 105 11.08 -6.54 0.71
C ASP A 105 10.21 -5.53 1.47
N ALA A 106 10.67 -4.27 1.57
CA ALA A 106 9.89 -3.18 2.13
C ALA A 106 8.59 -2.97 1.34
N ARG A 107 8.64 -2.96 0.00
CA ARG A 107 7.47 -2.85 -0.87
C ARG A 107 6.44 -3.95 -0.58
N ARG A 108 6.89 -5.20 -0.49
CA ARG A 108 6.01 -6.33 -0.17
C ARG A 108 5.33 -6.16 1.18
N LEU A 109 6.07 -5.70 2.20
CA LEU A 109 5.51 -5.49 3.52
C LEU A 109 4.59 -4.27 3.58
N TYR A 110 4.89 -3.16 2.90
CA TYR A 110 3.95 -2.03 2.79
C TYR A 110 2.64 -2.45 2.12
N LYS A 111 2.70 -3.24 1.04
CA LYS A 111 1.49 -3.80 0.42
C LYS A 111 0.71 -4.68 1.40
N LYS A 112 1.40 -5.51 2.19
CA LYS A 112 0.77 -6.32 3.23
C LYS A 112 0.12 -5.47 4.33
N THR A 113 0.79 -4.41 4.78
CA THR A 113 0.18 -3.42 5.69
C THR A 113 -1.10 -2.88 5.10
N LEU A 114 -1.13 -2.49 3.82
CA LEU A 114 -2.33 -1.95 3.18
C LEU A 114 -3.44 -2.99 2.93
N MET A 115 -3.12 -4.28 2.91
CA MET A 115 -4.13 -5.34 2.89
C MET A 115 -4.82 -5.51 4.26
N LEU A 116 -4.09 -5.31 5.34
CA LEU A 116 -4.58 -5.45 6.73
C LEU A 116 -5.21 -4.15 7.25
N ASP A 117 -4.58 -3.02 6.94
CA ASP A 117 -5.05 -1.66 7.19
C ASP A 117 -4.98 -0.82 5.91
N PRO A 118 -6.05 -0.81 5.10
CA PRO A 118 -6.16 0.04 3.92
C PRO A 118 -6.09 1.55 4.23
N GLY A 119 -6.23 1.94 5.50
CA GLY A 119 -6.17 3.33 5.97
C GLY A 119 -4.77 3.78 6.38
N SER A 120 -3.76 2.91 6.34
CA SER A 120 -2.40 3.25 6.79
C SER A 120 -1.75 4.33 5.92
N VAL A 121 -1.85 5.58 6.36
CA VAL A 121 -1.31 6.76 5.67
C VAL A 121 0.20 6.68 5.48
N TYR A 122 0.91 6.08 6.43
CA TYR A 122 2.36 5.94 6.37
C TYR A 122 2.78 4.88 5.35
N ALA A 123 2.06 3.76 5.25
CA ALA A 123 2.32 2.76 4.23
C ALA A 123 1.96 3.27 2.83
N LEU A 124 0.85 3.99 2.66
CA LEU A 124 0.49 4.67 1.41
C LEU A 124 1.59 5.63 0.96
N ASN A 125 2.04 6.52 1.86
CA ASN A 125 3.09 7.48 1.54
C ASN A 125 4.41 6.80 1.15
N ASN A 126 4.89 5.83 1.94
CA ASN A 126 6.16 5.16 1.66
C ASN A 126 6.09 4.30 0.39
N LEU A 127 4.97 3.62 0.13
CA LEU A 127 4.78 2.87 -1.11
C LEU A 127 4.72 3.81 -2.32
N GLY A 128 4.11 4.98 -2.18
CA GLY A 128 4.12 6.04 -3.19
C GLY A 128 5.52 6.52 -3.54
N VAL A 129 6.39 6.68 -2.55
CA VAL A 129 7.82 7.01 -2.77
C VAL A 129 8.50 5.92 -3.59
N LEU A 130 8.32 4.64 -3.23
CA LEU A 130 8.90 3.53 -3.99
C LEU A 130 8.42 3.51 -5.44
N TYR A 131 7.13 3.75 -5.69
CA TYR A 131 6.60 3.89 -7.06
C TYR A 131 7.21 5.08 -7.81
N MET A 132 7.42 6.21 -7.14
CA MET A 132 8.05 7.39 -7.73
C MET A 132 9.50 7.09 -8.15
N GLN A 133 10.26 6.34 -7.34
CA GLN A 133 11.62 5.89 -7.68
C GLN A 133 11.66 4.97 -8.90
N ASP A 134 10.64 4.12 -9.05
CA ASP A 134 10.50 3.24 -10.22
C ASP A 134 9.98 3.99 -11.46
N LYS A 135 9.75 5.30 -11.35
CA LYS A 135 9.09 6.14 -12.35
C LYS A 135 7.66 5.71 -12.67
N ASN A 136 7.04 4.95 -11.77
CA ASN A 136 5.65 4.58 -11.87
C ASN A 136 4.77 5.70 -11.29
N TYR A 137 4.72 6.83 -12.00
CA TYR A 137 4.18 8.07 -11.47
C TYR A 137 2.66 8.05 -11.23
N ALA A 138 1.90 7.24 -11.97
CA ALA A 138 0.45 7.15 -11.77
C ALA A 138 0.13 6.51 -10.42
N GLU A 139 0.76 5.38 -10.09
CA GLU A 139 0.58 4.67 -8.83
C GLU A 139 1.16 5.46 -7.65
N ALA A 140 2.26 6.17 -7.86
CA ALA A 140 2.80 7.10 -6.86
C ALA A 140 1.79 8.21 -6.52
N GLN A 141 1.27 8.90 -7.55
CA GLN A 141 0.29 9.95 -7.38
C GLN A 141 -0.96 9.44 -6.65
N ASN A 142 -1.52 8.30 -7.09
CA ASN A 142 -2.68 7.69 -6.43
C ASN A 142 -2.42 7.38 -4.95
N SER A 143 -1.24 6.84 -4.63
CA SER A 143 -0.87 6.52 -3.24
C SER A 143 -0.81 7.78 -2.36
N PHE A 144 -0.23 8.88 -2.86
CA PHE A 144 -0.16 10.14 -2.13
C PHE A 144 -1.54 10.80 -1.99
N GLU A 145 -2.35 10.81 -3.05
CA GLU A 145 -3.71 11.35 -3.01
C GLU A 145 -4.59 10.57 -2.01
N HIS A 146 -4.49 9.24 -1.98
CA HIS A 146 -5.16 8.42 -0.97
C HIS A 146 -4.67 8.76 0.45
N ALA A 147 -3.36 8.94 0.66
CA ALA A 147 -2.85 9.34 1.97
C ALA A 147 -3.41 10.71 2.42
N ILE A 148 -3.54 11.67 1.49
CA ILE A 148 -4.14 12.99 1.74
C ILE A 148 -5.63 12.86 2.09
N GLN A 149 -6.38 12.03 1.35
CA GLN A 149 -7.80 11.79 1.64
C GLN A 149 -8.01 11.21 3.04
N LYS A 150 -7.12 10.32 3.48
CA LYS A 150 -7.18 9.70 4.81
C LYS A 150 -6.72 10.63 5.93
N LYS A 151 -5.69 11.43 5.67
CA LYS A 151 -5.11 12.36 6.65
C LYS A 151 -4.70 13.68 5.97
N PRO A 152 -5.62 14.66 5.88
CA PRO A 152 -5.39 15.91 5.15
C PRO A 152 -4.34 16.84 5.75
N ASP A 153 -3.94 16.63 7.01
CA ASP A 153 -2.91 17.36 7.73
C ASP A 153 -1.54 16.67 7.69
N TYR A 154 -1.42 15.52 7.01
CA TYR A 154 -0.13 14.85 6.83
C TYR A 154 0.69 15.55 5.74
N VAL A 155 1.85 16.08 6.12
CA VAL A 155 2.71 16.92 5.26
C VAL A 155 3.35 16.14 4.11
N ASP A 156 3.89 14.94 4.40
CA ASP A 156 4.76 14.21 3.45
C ASP A 156 4.09 13.93 2.09
N PRO A 157 2.82 13.49 1.99
CA PRO A 157 2.17 13.27 0.71
C PRO A 157 2.07 14.52 -0.17
N TYR A 158 1.80 15.70 0.41
CA TYR A 158 1.77 16.96 -0.37
C TYR A 158 3.16 17.32 -0.90
N TYR A 159 4.19 17.15 -0.06
CA TYR A 159 5.58 17.39 -0.47
C TYR A 159 6.00 16.42 -1.59
N ASN A 160 5.67 15.13 -1.44
CA ASN A 160 6.00 14.11 -2.42
C ASN A 160 5.24 14.32 -3.74
N LEU A 161 3.98 14.78 -3.71
CA LEU A 161 3.28 15.21 -4.92
C LEU A 161 3.93 16.42 -5.57
N ALA A 162 4.45 17.37 -4.80
CA ALA A 162 5.21 18.48 -5.36
C ALA A 162 6.45 17.97 -6.12
N CYS A 163 7.25 17.10 -5.50
CA CYS A 163 8.41 16.48 -6.16
C CYS A 163 8.00 15.71 -7.43
N LEU A 164 6.93 14.90 -7.36
CA LEU A 164 6.41 14.15 -8.50
C LEU A 164 6.01 15.07 -9.67
N HIS A 165 5.27 16.14 -9.38
CA HIS A 165 4.86 17.11 -10.40
C HIS A 165 6.07 17.87 -10.98
N ALA A 166 7.06 18.22 -10.17
CA ALA A 166 8.29 18.85 -10.63
C ALA A 166 9.08 17.95 -11.59
N LEU A 167 9.18 16.64 -11.28
CA LEU A 167 9.82 15.64 -12.15
C LEU A 167 9.08 15.45 -13.48
N LYS A 168 7.75 15.65 -13.49
CA LYS A 168 6.92 15.63 -14.71
C LYS A 168 6.92 16.96 -15.48
N GLY A 169 7.54 18.02 -14.96
CA GLY A 169 7.50 19.37 -15.55
C GLY A 169 6.17 20.11 -15.34
N GLU A 170 5.33 19.64 -14.42
CA GLU A 170 4.01 20.21 -14.12
C GLU A 170 4.14 21.33 -13.06
N THR A 171 4.85 22.41 -13.42
CA THR A 171 5.26 23.51 -12.52
C THR A 171 4.12 24.06 -11.66
N ILE A 172 2.97 24.41 -12.26
CA ILE A 172 1.84 25.02 -11.54
C ILE A 172 1.30 24.06 -10.46
N ARG A 173 1.12 22.78 -10.80
CA ARG A 173 0.64 21.76 -9.86
C ARG A 173 1.65 21.54 -8.75
N SER A 174 2.93 21.48 -9.10
CA SER A 174 4.01 21.33 -8.14
C SER A 174 4.04 22.46 -7.11
N LEU A 175 3.95 23.71 -7.55
CA LEU A 175 3.95 24.88 -6.66
C LEU A 175 2.72 24.90 -5.74
N ALA A 176 1.55 24.49 -6.24
CA ALA A 176 0.34 24.38 -5.44
C ALA A 176 0.50 23.37 -4.29
N GLN A 177 1.03 22.18 -4.57
CA GLN A 177 1.24 21.16 -3.55
C GLN A 177 2.35 21.56 -2.56
N LEU A 178 3.42 22.18 -3.05
CA LEU A 178 4.50 22.69 -2.20
C LEU A 178 4.00 23.79 -1.24
N LYS A 179 3.18 24.72 -1.74
CA LYS A 179 2.54 25.76 -0.93
C LYS A 179 1.66 25.13 0.16
N LYS A 180 0.91 24.08 -0.18
CA LYS A 180 0.09 23.35 0.79
C LYS A 180 0.95 22.66 1.86
N ALA A 181 2.02 21.96 1.47
CA ALA A 181 2.95 21.35 2.42
C ALA A 181 3.55 22.38 3.39
N ILE A 182 3.99 23.54 2.87
CA ILE A 182 4.57 24.63 3.68
C ILE A 182 3.55 25.29 4.61
N SER A 183 2.27 25.31 4.23
CA SER A 183 1.20 25.82 5.11
C SER A 183 0.94 24.91 6.31
N LEU A 184 1.25 23.61 6.19
CA LEU A 184 1.10 22.63 7.26
C LEU A 184 2.36 22.56 8.14
N ASP A 185 3.54 22.64 7.52
CA ASP A 185 4.82 22.69 8.21
C ASP A 185 5.78 23.65 7.49
N THR A 186 6.10 24.76 8.16
CA THR A 186 6.96 25.80 7.60
C THR A 186 8.41 25.35 7.40
N SER A 187 8.85 24.29 8.07
CA SER A 187 10.20 23.72 7.95
C SER A 187 10.45 23.07 6.59
N VAL A 188 9.37 22.73 5.86
CA VAL A 188 9.43 22.22 4.48
C VAL A 188 10.22 23.15 3.56
N ARG A 189 10.22 24.47 3.81
CA ARG A 189 11.03 25.44 3.06
C ARG A 189 12.51 25.06 3.04
N GLU A 190 13.06 24.62 4.16
CA GLU A 190 14.48 24.26 4.25
C GLU A 190 14.82 22.99 3.46
N TRP A 191 13.89 22.04 3.42
CA TRP A 191 14.05 20.80 2.67
C TRP A 191 13.97 21.09 1.17
N ALA A 192 12.94 21.83 0.76
CA ALA A 192 12.67 22.16 -0.62
C ALA A 192 13.82 22.95 -1.30
N ARG A 193 14.51 23.83 -0.56
CA ARG A 193 15.69 24.56 -1.06
C ARG A 193 16.82 23.62 -1.50
N LYS A 194 17.00 22.51 -0.79
CA LYS A 194 18.12 21.58 -0.96
C LYS A 194 17.76 20.38 -1.83
N ASP A 195 16.48 20.08 -1.97
CA ASP A 195 16.02 18.92 -2.72
C ASP A 195 16.39 19.04 -4.21
N ARG A 196 16.76 17.90 -4.79
CA ARG A 196 17.13 17.77 -6.21
C ARG A 196 15.89 17.56 -7.07
N ASP A 197 14.84 16.94 -6.54
CA ASP A 197 13.62 16.68 -7.29
C ASP A 197 12.88 17.99 -7.64
N LEU A 198 13.10 19.04 -6.85
CA LEU A 198 12.57 20.39 -7.06
C LEU A 198 13.53 21.32 -7.81
N GLN A 199 14.63 20.79 -8.37
CA GLN A 199 15.64 21.62 -9.04
C GLN A 199 15.06 22.41 -10.22
N SER A 200 14.11 21.83 -10.96
CA SER A 200 13.42 22.49 -12.08
C SER A 200 12.64 23.74 -11.64
N LEU A 201 12.20 23.80 -10.38
CA LEU A 201 11.42 24.92 -9.85
C LEU A 201 12.27 26.06 -9.33
N LYS A 202 13.59 25.86 -9.10
CA LYS A 202 14.41 26.88 -8.43
C LYS A 202 14.51 28.20 -9.21
N GLY A 203 14.33 28.18 -10.53
CA GLY A 203 14.26 29.40 -11.35
C GLY A 203 12.89 30.07 -11.38
N GLU A 204 11.85 29.40 -10.89
CA GLU A 204 10.47 29.87 -11.01
C GLU A 204 10.16 30.98 -9.99
N PRO A 205 9.58 32.11 -10.42
CA PRO A 205 9.21 33.20 -9.51
C PRO A 205 8.32 32.73 -8.35
N GLY A 206 7.34 31.85 -8.64
CA GLY A 206 6.45 31.30 -7.63
C GLY A 206 7.16 30.41 -6.61
N PHE A 207 8.22 29.70 -7.01
CA PHE A 207 9.04 28.93 -6.05
C PHE A 207 9.76 29.87 -5.08
N GLN A 208 10.37 30.94 -5.60
CA GLN A 208 11.08 31.92 -4.79
C GLN A 208 10.16 32.64 -3.81
N GLU A 209 8.94 32.96 -4.23
CA GLU A 209 7.90 33.54 -3.37
C GLU A 209 7.52 32.61 -2.21
N ILE A 210 7.25 31.34 -2.51
CA ILE A 210 6.80 30.35 -1.52
C ILE A 210 7.91 30.02 -0.51
N ILE A 211 9.14 29.90 -0.99
CA ILE A 211 10.31 29.55 -0.18
C ILE A 211 10.80 30.73 0.67
N GLY A 212 10.60 31.97 0.21
CA GLY A 212 11.06 33.16 0.91
C GLY A 212 12.58 33.37 0.80
N LYS A 213 12.99 34.65 0.80
CA LYS A 213 14.41 35.04 0.82
C LYS A 213 15.04 34.62 2.16
N LYS A 214 16.28 34.16 2.11
CA LYS A 214 17.11 33.96 3.30
C LYS A 214 17.41 35.28 3.98
#